data_AF-A0A9D4RCM2-F1
#
_entry.id   AF-A0A9D4RCM2-F1
#
_cell.length_a   1.000
_cell.length_b   1.000
_cell.length_c   1.000
_cell.angle_alpha   90.00
_cell.angle_beta   90.00
_cell.angle_gamma   90.00
#
_symmetry.space_group_name_H-M   'P 1'
#
loop_
_entity.id
_entity.type
_entity.pdbx_description
1 polymer ?
#
loop_
_entity_poly.entity_id
_entity_poly.type
_entity_poly.pdbx_seq_one_letter_code
_entity_poly.pdbx_strand_id
1 'polypeptide(L)'
;MGENALVKDETLKQKYVAAMVLGAVGDSLGYYNGRWEFERSGERIHTELKRLGGLDALEVCPPKWIVSDDTVMHIATGRALVQYGHRANFEDLFQTLAFEYKQCMTDMNGREPGLTCAEACEKLDPWKTGGWRIPFNDRAGGCGAAMRAMCIGLRYPHEDQLDDLIKVSIEAGRMTHHHPTGYLGSLTSALFMSYAIRGKQLREWGAALIQNVVVMAKEYIEKDCVYNCDNVKHWSYFTERWNEYLRLRNIADGKSEPIFPEYYKTNVNKRDQFYTFISYDNWGGSSGHDAPLIAYDAILECNGNWQTLCERGIFHGGDSDSTGIIAGSLFGALYGFNGVPEGNHSHVEKLADLVKIGESLFNLSFGKTSPGQCGNEANEPCTDVEQENPKSASGGEEETHRKENQMAFDQINGDTTNARDCGKDTVIDEDAREEFNKKPHGSNAVTDVRNVNGSANVPTEEVFETNIDTNDTTVNYGSVQGVDRKSNGDCSTHIIAGTMETHL
;
A
#
# COMPACT_ATOMS: atom_id res chain seq x y z
N MET A 1 -28.04 -13.03 -25.28
CA MET A 1 -26.63 -12.61 -25.11
C MET A 1 -26.47 -11.40 -24.17
N GLY A 2 -27.47 -10.51 -24.02
CA GLY A 2 -27.36 -9.34 -23.12
C GLY A 2 -27.44 -9.64 -21.62
N GLU A 3 -28.28 -10.56 -21.17
CA GLU A 3 -28.51 -10.85 -19.75
C GLU A 3 -27.28 -11.44 -19.04
N ASN A 4 -26.58 -12.39 -19.68
CA ASN A 4 -25.33 -12.96 -19.15
C ASN A 4 -24.14 -11.98 -19.14
N ALA A 5 -24.16 -10.93 -19.97
CA ALA A 5 -23.13 -9.89 -19.95
C ALA A 5 -23.38 -8.91 -18.80
N LEU A 6 -24.63 -8.47 -18.64
CA LEU A 6 -25.04 -7.60 -17.54
C LEU A 6 -24.79 -8.23 -16.16
N VAL A 7 -25.11 -9.52 -15.99
CA VAL A 7 -24.85 -10.24 -14.73
C VAL A 7 -23.34 -10.33 -14.44
N LYS A 8 -22.51 -10.51 -15.47
CA LYS A 8 -21.04 -10.52 -15.32
C LYS A 8 -20.50 -9.14 -14.93
N ASP A 9 -21.02 -8.08 -15.55
CA ASP A 9 -20.62 -6.70 -15.26
C ASP A 9 -21.00 -6.30 -13.83
N GLU A 10 -22.21 -6.65 -13.37
CA GLU A 10 -22.63 -6.41 -11.97
C GLU A 10 -21.79 -7.22 -10.97
N THR A 11 -21.48 -8.47 -11.28
CA THR A 11 -20.60 -9.29 -10.43
C THR A 11 -19.19 -8.69 -10.33
N LEU A 12 -18.65 -8.17 -11.43
CA LEU A 12 -17.33 -7.55 -11.45
C LEU A 12 -17.33 -6.19 -10.73
N LYS A 13 -18.38 -5.38 -10.90
CA LYS A 13 -18.57 -4.15 -10.15
C LYS A 13 -18.62 -4.40 -8.64
N GLN A 14 -19.34 -5.45 -8.20
CA GLN A 14 -19.35 -5.85 -6.79
C GLN A 14 -17.96 -6.24 -6.27
N LYS A 15 -17.11 -6.88 -7.09
CA LYS A 15 -15.73 -7.19 -6.73
C LYS A 15 -14.86 -5.94 -6.57
N TYR A 16 -15.09 -4.88 -7.33
CA TYR A 16 -14.42 -3.59 -7.15
C TYR A 16 -14.80 -2.94 -5.82
N VAL A 17 -16.11 -2.96 -5.49
CA VAL A 17 -16.60 -2.47 -4.19
C VAL A 17 -16.02 -3.31 -3.06
N ALA A 18 -16.05 -4.65 -3.18
CA ALA A 18 -15.49 -5.56 -2.19
C ALA A 18 -13.98 -5.34 -2.00
N ALA A 19 -13.22 -5.09 -3.07
CA ALA A 19 -11.80 -4.80 -2.97
C ALA A 19 -11.52 -3.54 -2.13
N MET A 20 -12.28 -2.45 -2.32
CA MET A 20 -12.12 -1.25 -1.50
C MET A 20 -12.58 -1.48 -0.06
N VAL A 21 -13.76 -2.07 0.13
CA VAL A 21 -14.37 -2.25 1.45
C VAL A 21 -13.61 -3.26 2.29
N LEU A 22 -13.30 -4.44 1.75
CA LEU A 22 -12.59 -5.48 2.51
C LEU A 22 -11.11 -5.16 2.74
N GLY A 23 -10.52 -4.27 1.93
CA GLY A 23 -9.27 -3.62 2.29
C GLY A 23 -9.39 -2.87 3.62
N ALA A 24 -10.36 -1.95 3.71
CA ALA A 24 -10.57 -1.18 4.93
C ALA A 24 -10.98 -2.02 6.15
N VAL A 25 -11.67 -3.14 5.92
CA VAL A 25 -11.96 -4.13 6.96
C VAL A 25 -10.67 -4.83 7.42
N GLY A 26 -9.81 -5.21 6.49
CA GLY A 26 -8.52 -5.84 6.80
C GLY A 26 -7.61 -4.92 7.62
N ASP A 27 -7.51 -3.65 7.23
CA ASP A 27 -6.91 -2.56 8.01
C ASP A 27 -7.51 -2.52 9.42
N SER A 28 -8.82 -2.23 9.53
CA SER A 28 -9.47 -2.02 10.83
C SER A 28 -9.30 -3.22 11.78
N LEU A 29 -9.40 -4.44 11.24
CA LEU A 29 -9.20 -5.69 11.98
C LEU A 29 -7.75 -5.87 12.44
N GLY A 30 -6.77 -5.55 11.60
CA GLY A 30 -5.34 -5.62 11.94
C GLY A 30 -4.91 -4.52 12.91
N TYR A 31 -5.60 -3.37 12.87
CA TYR A 31 -5.30 -2.19 13.66
C TYR A 31 -5.88 -2.28 15.07
N TYR A 32 -7.20 -2.48 15.16
CA TYR A 32 -7.99 -2.48 16.40
C TYR A 32 -7.64 -1.28 17.31
N ASN A 33 -7.72 -0.06 16.76
CA ASN A 33 -7.33 1.19 17.42
C ASN A 33 -5.86 1.15 17.93
N GLY A 34 -4.95 0.61 17.13
CA GLY A 34 -3.52 0.42 17.44
C GLY A 34 -3.23 -0.71 18.42
N ARG A 35 -4.25 -1.37 18.99
CA ARG A 35 -4.04 -2.41 20.01
C ARG A 35 -3.40 -3.67 19.44
N TRP A 36 -3.77 -4.05 18.21
CA TRP A 36 -3.26 -5.29 17.60
C TRP A 36 -2.04 -5.03 16.70
N GLU A 37 -1.98 -3.90 16.01
CA GLU A 37 -0.80 -3.47 15.24
C GLU A 37 0.49 -3.50 16.09
N PHE A 38 0.43 -3.00 17.33
CA PHE A 38 1.59 -2.97 18.22
C PHE A 38 1.73 -4.19 19.14
N GLU A 39 0.83 -5.18 19.04
CA GLU A 39 0.97 -6.45 19.77
C GLU A 39 1.89 -7.40 18.99
N ARG A 40 3.10 -7.59 19.49
CA ARG A 40 4.15 -8.38 18.82
C ARG A 40 3.97 -9.89 18.91
N SER A 41 2.89 -10.37 19.51
CA SER A 41 2.55 -11.79 19.61
C SER A 41 1.21 -12.09 18.94
N GLY A 42 1.27 -12.75 17.78
CA GLY A 42 0.08 -13.26 17.10
C GLY A 42 -0.72 -14.22 17.99
N GLU A 43 -0.06 -15.01 18.86
CA GLU A 43 -0.78 -15.86 19.81
C GLU A 43 -1.64 -15.07 20.80
N ARG A 44 -1.17 -13.88 21.24
CA ARG A 44 -1.96 -12.99 22.11
C ARG A 44 -3.14 -12.38 21.35
N ILE A 45 -2.92 -11.94 20.11
CA ILE A 45 -3.97 -11.45 19.20
C ILE A 45 -5.05 -12.52 19.03
N HIS A 46 -4.66 -13.74 18.65
CA HIS A 46 -5.59 -14.87 18.47
C HIS A 46 -6.32 -15.27 19.76
N THR A 47 -5.64 -15.19 20.91
CA THR A 47 -6.26 -15.44 22.21
C THR A 47 -7.30 -14.38 22.54
N GLU A 48 -7.02 -13.11 22.25
CA GLU A 48 -7.98 -12.03 22.44
C GLU A 48 -9.16 -12.15 21.47
N LEU A 49 -8.92 -12.44 20.19
CA LEU A 49 -9.97 -12.69 19.19
C LEU A 49 -10.95 -13.77 19.68
N LYS A 50 -10.44 -14.87 20.24
CA LYS A 50 -11.29 -15.93 20.84
C LYS A 50 -12.11 -15.41 22.01
N ARG A 51 -11.57 -14.54 22.87
CA ARG A 51 -12.31 -13.91 23.98
C ARG A 51 -13.39 -12.95 23.49
N LEU A 52 -13.18 -12.33 22.33
CA LEU A 52 -14.16 -11.48 21.66
C LEU A 52 -15.27 -12.29 20.95
N GLY A 53 -15.22 -13.62 20.97
CA GLY A 53 -16.22 -14.49 20.34
C GLY A 53 -15.81 -15.05 18.99
N GLY A 54 -14.58 -14.78 18.53
CA GLY A 54 -14.10 -15.15 17.19
C GLY A 54 -14.44 -14.10 16.14
N LEU A 55 -13.96 -14.32 14.91
CA LEU A 55 -14.10 -13.38 13.79
C LEU A 55 -15.57 -13.09 13.46
N ASP A 56 -16.42 -14.12 13.44
CA ASP A 56 -17.84 -14.01 13.09
C ASP A 56 -18.65 -13.18 14.09
N ALA A 57 -18.12 -12.93 15.30
CA ALA A 57 -18.77 -12.14 16.34
C ALA A 57 -18.35 -10.67 16.33
N LEU A 58 -17.44 -10.26 15.44
CA LEU A 58 -16.93 -8.90 15.41
C LEU A 58 -17.87 -7.98 14.61
N GLU A 59 -18.20 -6.85 15.23
CA GLU A 59 -18.82 -5.71 14.57
C GLU A 59 -17.74 -4.65 14.29
N VAL A 60 -17.20 -4.66 13.08
CA VAL A 60 -16.12 -3.76 12.65
C VAL A 60 -16.72 -2.40 12.34
N CYS A 61 -16.80 -1.57 13.38
CA CYS A 61 -17.32 -0.21 13.30
C CYS A 61 -16.69 0.72 14.35
N PRO A 62 -16.68 2.05 14.10
CA PRO A 62 -16.30 3.04 15.09
C PRO A 62 -17.22 3.03 16.32
N PRO A 63 -16.73 3.42 17.51
CA PRO A 63 -15.37 3.91 17.77
C PRO A 63 -14.37 2.79 18.05
N LYS A 64 -14.79 1.52 18.04
CA LYS A 64 -13.97 0.39 18.50
C LYS A 64 -13.02 -0.12 17.42
N TRP A 65 -13.44 -0.05 16.17
CA TRP A 65 -12.66 -0.46 15.00
C TRP A 65 -12.70 0.70 14.01
N ILE A 66 -11.78 1.64 14.18
CA ILE A 66 -11.52 2.68 13.17
C ILE A 66 -10.50 2.14 12.16
N VAL A 67 -10.45 2.76 10.99
CA VAL A 67 -9.38 2.49 10.00
C VAL A 67 -8.09 3.22 10.39
N SER A 68 -6.91 2.70 10.04
CA SER A 68 -5.62 3.37 10.22
C SER A 68 -5.30 4.34 9.06
N ASP A 69 -4.05 4.79 8.98
CA ASP A 69 -3.59 5.65 7.89
C ASP A 69 -3.62 4.95 6.53
N ASP A 70 -3.52 3.62 6.53
CA ASP A 70 -3.63 2.73 5.38
C ASP A 70 -4.86 3.03 4.52
N THR A 71 -6.06 2.91 5.10
CA THR A 71 -7.31 3.18 4.36
C THR A 71 -7.42 4.65 4.00
N VAL A 72 -6.99 5.56 4.88
CA VAL A 72 -7.02 7.00 4.60
C VAL A 72 -6.21 7.33 3.35
N MET A 73 -5.00 6.77 3.23
CA MET A 73 -4.14 6.95 2.08
C MET A 73 -4.63 6.17 0.85
N HIS A 74 -5.20 4.98 1.01
CA HIS A 74 -5.79 4.21 -0.10
C HIS A 74 -7.00 4.92 -0.72
N ILE A 75 -7.85 5.52 0.12
CA ILE A 75 -8.93 6.42 -0.32
C ILE A 75 -8.38 7.64 -1.05
N ALA A 76 -7.30 8.26 -0.55
CA ALA A 76 -6.65 9.39 -1.22
C ALA A 76 -6.18 9.03 -2.64
N THR A 77 -5.52 7.86 -2.82
CA THR A 77 -5.17 7.34 -4.14
C THR A 77 -6.41 7.13 -5.01
N GLY A 78 -7.46 6.50 -4.46
CA GLY A 78 -8.71 6.24 -5.17
C GLY A 78 -9.41 7.52 -5.63
N ARG A 79 -9.49 8.53 -4.77
CA ARG A 79 -10.05 9.86 -5.09
C ARG A 79 -9.27 10.53 -6.21
N ALA A 80 -7.94 10.52 -6.16
CA ALA A 80 -7.13 11.11 -7.21
C ALA A 80 -7.34 10.44 -8.58
N LEU A 81 -7.40 9.10 -8.62
CA LEU A 81 -7.67 8.34 -9.85
C LEU A 81 -9.07 8.65 -10.42
N VAL A 82 -10.08 8.76 -9.54
CA VAL A 82 -11.45 9.09 -9.94
C VAL A 82 -11.56 10.52 -10.47
N GLN A 83 -10.93 11.49 -9.80
CA GLN A 83 -10.90 12.90 -10.24
C GLN A 83 -10.15 13.10 -11.55
N TYR A 84 -9.07 12.33 -11.77
CA TYR A 84 -8.33 12.34 -13.01
C TYR A 84 -9.17 11.82 -14.20
N GLY A 85 -9.93 10.74 -13.99
CA GLY A 85 -10.81 10.16 -15.00
C GLY A 85 -10.07 9.62 -16.22
N HIS A 86 -10.35 10.19 -17.40
CA HIS A 86 -9.79 9.81 -18.71
C HIS A 86 -8.92 10.91 -19.35
N ARG A 87 -8.39 11.85 -18.56
CA ARG A 87 -7.47 12.87 -19.09
C ARG A 87 -6.23 12.21 -19.71
N ALA A 88 -5.61 12.92 -20.66
CA ALA A 88 -4.45 12.39 -21.40
C ALA A 88 -3.11 12.62 -20.68
N ASN A 89 -3.02 13.62 -19.80
CA ASN A 89 -1.76 14.06 -19.22
C ASN A 89 -1.54 13.49 -17.80
N PHE A 90 -0.60 12.55 -17.66
CA PHE A 90 -0.25 11.98 -16.35
C PHE A 90 0.26 12.99 -15.32
N GLU A 91 0.80 14.14 -15.74
CA GLU A 91 1.17 15.19 -14.79
C GLU A 91 -0.04 15.70 -14.00
N ASP A 92 -1.22 15.80 -14.61
CA ASP A 92 -2.45 16.18 -13.91
C ASP A 92 -2.80 15.13 -12.83
N LEU A 93 -2.64 13.84 -13.13
CA LEU A 93 -2.83 12.76 -12.17
C LEU A 93 -1.83 12.89 -11.01
N PHE A 94 -0.56 13.15 -11.29
CA PHE A 94 0.47 13.23 -10.26
C PHE A 94 0.29 14.45 -9.35
N GLN A 95 -0.14 15.59 -9.90
CA GLN A 95 -0.49 16.76 -9.10
C GLN A 95 -1.72 16.48 -8.21
N THR A 96 -2.73 15.78 -8.74
CA THR A 96 -3.91 15.39 -7.99
C THR A 96 -3.58 14.39 -6.87
N LEU A 97 -2.74 13.39 -7.14
CA LEU A 97 -2.23 12.44 -6.13
C LEU A 97 -1.48 13.18 -5.02
N ALA A 98 -0.58 14.10 -5.38
CA ALA A 98 0.17 14.87 -4.40
C ALA A 98 -0.72 15.75 -3.53
N PHE A 99 -1.78 16.33 -4.12
CA PHE A 99 -2.79 17.07 -3.38
C PHE A 99 -3.55 16.18 -2.40
N GLU A 100 -4.07 15.03 -2.85
CA GLU A 100 -4.83 14.11 -2.01
C GLU A 100 -3.98 13.51 -0.87
N TYR A 101 -2.72 13.14 -1.14
CA TYR A 101 -1.79 12.66 -0.09
C TYR A 101 -1.47 13.73 0.95
N LYS A 102 -1.30 14.99 0.53
CA LYS A 102 -1.08 16.09 1.47
C LYS A 102 -2.33 16.40 2.28
N GLN A 103 -3.50 16.39 1.64
CA GLN A 103 -4.78 16.70 2.27
C GLN A 103 -5.20 15.63 3.28
N CYS A 104 -5.00 14.34 2.96
CA CYS A 104 -5.45 13.25 3.82
C CYS A 104 -4.71 13.21 5.17
N MET A 105 -3.52 13.81 5.28
CA MET A 105 -2.79 13.95 6.55
C MET A 105 -3.56 14.72 7.63
N THR A 106 -4.61 15.47 7.26
CA THR A 106 -5.51 16.13 8.22
C THR A 106 -6.45 15.17 8.96
N ASP A 107 -6.55 13.91 8.53
CA ASP A 107 -7.42 12.86 9.09
C ASP A 107 -6.61 11.71 9.71
N MET A 108 -5.44 12.01 10.29
CA MET A 108 -4.54 10.99 10.86
C MET A 108 -4.60 10.86 12.39
N ASN A 109 -5.50 11.58 13.04
CA ASN A 109 -5.59 11.57 14.50
C ASN A 109 -6.00 10.18 15.01
N GLY A 110 -5.10 9.52 15.75
CA GLY A 110 -5.31 8.16 16.26
C GLY A 110 -5.27 7.11 15.17
N ARG A 111 -4.48 7.32 14.10
CA ARG A 111 -4.31 6.41 12.97
C ARG A 111 -2.85 6.07 12.66
N GLU A 112 -1.93 6.53 13.50
CA GLU A 112 -0.52 6.13 13.54
C GLU A 112 0.30 6.18 12.23
N PRO A 113 0.20 7.27 11.42
CA PRO A 113 0.97 7.34 10.18
C PRO A 113 2.48 7.30 10.40
N GLY A 114 3.18 6.51 9.59
CA GLY A 114 4.64 6.43 9.62
C GLY A 114 5.31 7.79 9.38
N LEU A 115 6.31 8.13 10.20
CA LEU A 115 7.02 9.43 10.13
C LEU A 115 7.58 9.75 8.74
N THR A 116 8.22 8.77 8.08
CA THR A 116 8.74 8.93 6.71
C THR A 116 7.64 9.35 5.73
N CYS A 117 6.44 8.77 5.85
CA CYS A 117 5.33 9.09 4.98
C CYS A 117 4.77 10.50 5.26
N ALA A 118 4.58 10.83 6.54
CA ALA A 118 4.06 12.13 6.96
C ALA A 118 5.01 13.28 6.55
N GLU A 119 6.31 13.16 6.84
CA GLU A 119 7.32 14.15 6.46
C GLU A 119 7.42 14.34 4.94
N ALA A 120 7.26 13.25 4.17
CA ALA A 120 7.27 13.35 2.72
C ALA A 120 6.01 14.04 2.19
N CYS A 121 4.83 13.74 2.73
CA CYS A 121 3.59 14.42 2.34
C CYS A 121 3.63 15.92 2.62
N GLU A 122 4.26 16.35 3.71
CA GLU A 122 4.47 17.76 4.02
C GLU A 122 5.29 18.48 2.93
N LYS A 123 6.31 17.80 2.39
CA LYS A 123 7.21 18.30 1.35
C LYS A 123 6.58 18.37 -0.05
N LEU A 124 5.45 17.72 -0.28
CA LEU A 124 4.73 17.81 -1.55
C LEU A 124 4.22 19.24 -1.78
N ASP A 125 4.36 19.72 -3.01
CA ASP A 125 3.97 21.06 -3.45
C ASP A 125 3.07 20.91 -4.69
N PRO A 126 1.81 20.46 -4.53
CA PRO A 126 0.91 20.20 -5.64
C PRO A 126 0.71 21.47 -6.48
N TRP A 127 0.46 21.28 -7.78
CA TRP A 127 0.29 22.36 -8.77
C TRP A 127 1.58 23.13 -9.15
N LYS A 128 2.71 22.79 -8.53
CA LYS A 128 4.04 23.16 -9.03
C LYS A 128 4.59 22.05 -9.91
N THR A 129 5.18 22.40 -11.05
CA THR A 129 5.84 21.44 -11.93
C THR A 129 6.90 20.64 -11.16
N GLY A 130 6.75 19.31 -11.14
CA GLY A 130 7.60 18.40 -10.38
C GLY A 130 7.43 18.45 -8.86
N GLY A 131 6.46 19.19 -8.33
CA GLY A 131 6.22 19.35 -6.88
C GLY A 131 5.71 18.10 -6.17
N TRP A 132 5.38 17.04 -6.90
CA TRP A 132 5.08 15.72 -6.36
C TRP A 132 6.33 14.83 -6.17
N ARG A 133 7.51 15.31 -6.57
CA ARG A 133 8.77 14.55 -6.49
C ARG A 133 9.53 14.93 -5.22
N ILE A 134 10.05 13.91 -4.54
CA ILE A 134 10.98 14.05 -3.42
C ILE A 134 12.35 13.44 -3.78
N PRO A 135 13.44 13.83 -3.10
CA PRO A 135 14.75 13.17 -3.27
C PRO A 135 14.72 11.69 -2.85
N PHE A 136 15.65 10.90 -3.37
CA PHE A 136 15.91 9.54 -2.88
C PHE A 136 16.27 9.55 -1.39
N ASN A 137 15.87 8.50 -0.66
CA ASN A 137 16.20 8.34 0.75
C ASN A 137 16.37 6.84 1.11
N ASP A 138 17.53 6.47 1.65
CA ASP A 138 17.86 5.11 2.08
C ASP A 138 16.87 4.52 3.11
N ARG A 139 16.17 5.37 3.87
CA ARG A 139 15.20 4.96 4.90
C ARG A 139 13.76 4.86 4.38
N ALA A 140 13.53 5.12 3.10
CA ALA A 140 12.20 5.21 2.53
C ALA A 140 11.69 3.87 1.95
N GLY A 141 12.10 2.74 2.56
CA GLY A 141 11.75 1.38 2.17
C GLY A 141 10.46 0.83 2.78
N GLY A 142 9.77 1.61 3.61
CA GLY A 142 8.55 1.20 4.33
C GLY A 142 7.36 0.80 3.45
N CYS A 143 6.39 0.10 4.06
CA CYS A 143 5.17 -0.41 3.42
C CYS A 143 4.18 0.69 2.98
N GLY A 144 4.33 1.94 3.45
CA GLY A 144 3.34 2.99 3.23
C GLY A 144 3.01 3.31 1.78
N ALA A 145 3.92 3.02 0.84
CA ALA A 145 3.62 3.08 -0.59
C ALA A 145 2.81 1.88 -1.10
N ALA A 146 3.06 0.68 -0.57
CA ALA A 146 2.35 -0.55 -0.92
C ALA A 146 0.90 -0.57 -0.43
N MET A 147 0.65 -0.13 0.80
CA MET A 147 -0.66 -0.19 1.46
C MET A 147 -1.74 0.66 0.78
N ARG A 148 -1.36 1.62 -0.05
CA ARG A 148 -2.29 2.58 -0.70
C ARG A 148 -2.42 2.43 -2.21
N ALA A 149 -1.83 1.40 -2.80
CA ALA A 149 -1.65 1.31 -4.25
C ALA A 149 -2.61 0.35 -4.97
N MET A 150 -3.36 -0.49 -4.26
CA MET A 150 -4.19 -1.53 -4.89
C MET A 150 -5.21 -0.95 -5.88
N CYS A 151 -5.79 0.22 -5.59
CA CYS A 151 -6.79 0.85 -6.45
C CYS A 151 -6.21 1.32 -7.81
N ILE A 152 -4.88 1.45 -7.94
CA ILE A 152 -4.22 1.66 -9.24
C ILE A 152 -4.42 0.43 -10.14
N GLY A 153 -4.36 -0.78 -9.58
CA GLY A 153 -4.66 -2.02 -10.30
C GLY A 153 -6.13 -2.16 -10.69
N LEU A 154 -7.05 -1.63 -9.87
CA LEU A 154 -8.46 -1.50 -10.24
C LEU A 154 -8.63 -0.51 -11.41
N ARG A 155 -7.85 0.56 -11.47
CA ARG A 155 -7.93 1.56 -12.55
C ARG A 155 -7.30 1.09 -13.87
N TYR A 156 -6.22 0.30 -13.80
CA TYR A 156 -5.48 -0.19 -14.97
C TYR A 156 -5.44 -1.72 -15.01
N PRO A 157 -6.61 -2.39 -15.16
CA PRO A 157 -6.69 -3.85 -15.09
C PRO A 157 -6.35 -4.54 -16.41
N HIS A 158 -6.22 -3.82 -17.54
CA HIS A 158 -6.02 -4.44 -18.85
C HIS A 158 -4.53 -4.65 -19.16
N GLU A 159 -4.22 -5.66 -19.98
CA GLU A 159 -2.83 -6.03 -20.28
C GLU A 159 -2.09 -4.97 -21.09
N ASP A 160 -2.80 -4.27 -21.98
CA ASP A 160 -2.30 -3.14 -22.77
C ASP A 160 -2.06 -1.88 -21.93
N GLN A 161 -2.49 -1.85 -20.66
CA GLN A 161 -2.27 -0.76 -19.72
C GLN A 161 -1.13 -1.04 -18.73
N LEU A 162 -0.34 -2.10 -18.95
CA LEU A 162 0.74 -2.47 -18.02
C LEU A 162 1.78 -1.36 -17.83
N ASP A 163 2.16 -0.66 -18.89
CA ASP A 163 3.10 0.48 -18.79
C ASP A 163 2.53 1.62 -17.95
N ASP A 164 1.23 1.91 -18.08
CA ASP A 164 0.54 2.93 -17.28
C ASP A 164 0.46 2.50 -15.82
N LEU A 165 0.16 1.23 -15.54
CA LEU A 165 0.16 0.67 -14.19
C LEU A 165 1.55 0.80 -13.55
N ILE A 166 2.62 0.43 -14.27
CA ILE A 166 4.01 0.52 -13.80
C ILE A 166 4.33 1.98 -13.47
N LYS A 167 4.08 2.88 -14.42
CA LYS A 167 4.36 4.31 -14.26
C LYS A 167 3.61 4.91 -13.07
N VAL A 168 2.29 4.73 -13.00
CA VAL A 168 1.45 5.35 -11.97
C VAL A 168 1.77 4.78 -10.59
N SER A 169 1.95 3.47 -10.45
CA SER A 169 2.28 2.85 -9.15
C SER A 169 3.66 3.25 -8.64
N ILE A 170 4.67 3.34 -9.50
CA ILE A 170 6.01 3.81 -9.12
C ILE A 170 5.95 5.28 -8.69
N GLU A 171 5.34 6.14 -9.51
CA GLU A 171 5.26 7.57 -9.23
C GLU A 171 4.49 7.84 -7.93
N ALA A 172 3.31 7.24 -7.76
CA ALA A 172 2.50 7.34 -6.54
C ALA A 172 3.24 6.83 -5.29
N GLY A 173 4.03 5.76 -5.43
CA GLY A 173 4.83 5.21 -4.34
C GLY A 173 5.97 6.14 -3.95
N ARG A 174 6.75 6.61 -4.93
CA ARG A 174 7.93 7.45 -4.68
C ARG A 174 7.65 8.90 -4.33
N MET A 175 6.37 9.35 -4.33
CA MET A 175 5.98 10.62 -3.70
C MET A 175 6.31 10.64 -2.20
N THR A 176 6.35 9.48 -1.55
CA THR A 176 6.74 9.37 -0.13
C THR A 176 7.81 8.32 0.15
N HIS A 177 7.91 7.29 -0.68
CA HIS A 177 8.85 6.19 -0.53
C HIS A 177 9.80 6.14 -1.72
N HIS A 178 10.67 7.14 -1.86
CA HIS A 178 11.68 7.18 -2.93
C HIS A 178 12.87 6.27 -2.60
N HIS A 179 12.59 4.97 -2.56
CA HIS A 179 13.53 3.86 -2.45
C HIS A 179 12.90 2.63 -3.14
N PRO A 180 13.66 1.82 -3.90
CA PRO A 180 13.12 0.67 -4.64
C PRO A 180 12.33 -0.31 -3.78
N THR A 181 12.81 -0.64 -2.57
CA THR A 181 12.03 -1.48 -1.64
C THR A 181 10.61 -0.95 -1.40
N GLY A 182 10.44 0.37 -1.28
CA GLY A 182 9.14 1.00 -1.02
C GLY A 182 8.25 1.08 -2.25
N TYR A 183 8.69 1.74 -3.33
CA TYR A 183 7.84 1.93 -4.51
C TYR A 183 7.63 0.65 -5.34
N LEU A 184 8.51 -0.35 -5.27
CA LEU A 184 8.24 -1.67 -5.86
C LEU A 184 7.18 -2.45 -5.06
N GLY A 185 6.98 -2.11 -3.77
CA GLY A 185 5.82 -2.55 -3.01
C GLY A 185 4.51 -1.97 -3.56
N SER A 186 4.48 -0.67 -3.85
CA SER A 186 3.35 -0.01 -4.56
C SER A 186 3.05 -0.70 -5.89
N LEU A 187 4.08 -0.95 -6.69
CA LEU A 187 3.96 -1.69 -7.95
C LEU A 187 3.35 -3.08 -7.74
N THR A 188 3.84 -3.83 -6.75
CA THR A 188 3.33 -5.17 -6.45
C THR A 188 1.86 -5.16 -6.05
N SER A 189 1.45 -4.27 -5.14
CA SER A 189 0.05 -4.14 -4.72
C SER A 189 -0.89 -3.80 -5.88
N ALA A 190 -0.48 -2.86 -6.75
CA ALA A 190 -1.24 -2.51 -7.95
C ALA A 190 -1.29 -3.66 -8.96
N LEU A 191 -0.15 -4.31 -9.22
CA LEU A 191 -0.04 -5.40 -10.20
C LEU A 191 -0.88 -6.61 -9.78
N PHE A 192 -0.81 -7.02 -8.52
CA PHE A 192 -1.53 -8.19 -8.02
C PHE A 192 -3.05 -7.93 -8.01
N MET A 193 -3.46 -6.69 -7.74
CA MET A 193 -4.86 -6.30 -7.93
C MET A 193 -5.30 -6.43 -9.40
N SER A 194 -4.49 -5.94 -10.35
CA SER A 194 -4.77 -6.10 -11.79
C SER A 194 -4.85 -7.59 -12.18
N TYR A 195 -3.96 -8.43 -11.66
CA TYR A 195 -4.00 -9.88 -11.86
C TYR A 195 -5.25 -10.55 -11.27
N ALA A 196 -5.70 -10.12 -10.09
CA ALA A 196 -6.94 -10.59 -9.48
C ALA A 196 -8.16 -10.29 -10.37
N ILE A 197 -8.26 -9.06 -10.89
CA ILE A 197 -9.34 -8.64 -11.80
C ILE A 197 -9.31 -9.42 -13.12
N ARG A 198 -8.11 -9.69 -13.65
CA ARG A 198 -7.92 -10.48 -14.89
C ARG A 198 -8.13 -11.98 -14.70
N GLY A 199 -8.29 -12.46 -13.45
CA GLY A 199 -8.39 -13.89 -13.15
C GLY A 199 -7.11 -14.67 -13.44
N LYS A 200 -5.94 -14.03 -13.35
CA LYS A 200 -4.65 -14.71 -13.48
C LYS A 200 -4.47 -15.68 -12.31
N GLN A 201 -3.95 -16.87 -12.56
CA GLN A 201 -3.77 -17.89 -11.51
C GLN A 201 -2.78 -17.41 -10.45
N LEU A 202 -3.12 -17.61 -9.17
CA LEU A 202 -2.35 -17.06 -8.04
C LEU A 202 -0.86 -17.43 -8.13
N ARG A 203 -0.54 -18.72 -8.38
CA ARG A 203 0.84 -19.21 -8.51
C ARG A 203 1.70 -18.49 -9.54
N GLU A 204 1.09 -17.83 -10.53
CA GLU A 204 1.80 -17.10 -11.58
C GLU A 204 2.23 -15.68 -11.16
N TRP A 205 1.62 -15.11 -10.12
CA TRP A 205 1.71 -13.67 -9.83
C TRP A 205 3.14 -13.23 -9.50
N GLY A 206 3.78 -13.90 -8.54
CA GLY A 206 5.14 -13.59 -8.13
C GLY A 206 6.18 -13.86 -9.22
N ALA A 207 6.03 -14.97 -9.97
CA ALA A 207 6.91 -15.27 -11.09
C ALA A 207 6.81 -14.20 -12.18
N ALA A 208 5.59 -13.77 -12.54
CA ALA A 208 5.37 -12.73 -13.54
C ALA A 208 5.89 -11.36 -13.07
N LEU A 209 5.76 -11.04 -11.78
CA LEU A 209 6.38 -9.86 -11.18
C LEU A 209 7.88 -9.86 -11.45
N ILE A 210 8.57 -10.92 -11.02
CA ILE A 210 10.04 -10.98 -11.02
C ILE A 210 10.65 -11.15 -12.42
N GLN A 211 10.03 -11.96 -13.28
CA GLN A 211 10.60 -12.29 -14.58
C GLN A 211 10.35 -11.21 -15.64
N ASN A 212 9.33 -10.37 -15.46
CA ASN A 212 8.93 -9.38 -16.46
C ASN A 212 8.77 -7.98 -15.86
N VAL A 213 7.85 -7.81 -14.91
CA VAL A 213 7.38 -6.49 -14.51
C VAL A 213 8.45 -5.65 -13.80
N VAL A 214 9.28 -6.24 -12.93
CA VAL A 214 10.41 -5.49 -12.33
C VAL A 214 11.49 -5.13 -13.37
N VAL A 215 11.63 -5.87 -14.47
CA VAL A 215 12.57 -5.50 -15.54
C VAL A 215 12.06 -4.23 -16.23
N MET A 216 10.78 -4.20 -16.60
CA MET A 216 10.13 -3.03 -17.19
C MET A 216 10.14 -1.82 -16.23
N ALA A 217 9.89 -2.05 -14.93
CA ALA A 217 9.99 -1.01 -13.91
C ALA A 217 11.40 -0.43 -13.79
N LYS A 218 12.43 -1.26 -13.94
CA LYS A 218 13.82 -0.81 -13.94
C LYS A 218 14.11 0.06 -15.16
N GLU A 219 13.68 -0.35 -16.34
CA GLU A 219 13.81 0.44 -17.56
C GLU A 219 13.09 1.79 -17.46
N TYR A 220 11.92 1.84 -16.79
CA TYR A 220 11.21 3.08 -16.50
C TYR A 220 12.05 4.03 -15.63
N ILE A 221 12.64 3.51 -14.55
CA ILE A 221 13.51 4.29 -13.64
C ILE A 221 14.80 4.73 -14.34
N GLU A 222 15.40 3.88 -15.17
CA GLU A 222 16.66 4.19 -15.84
C GLU A 222 16.52 5.30 -16.90
N LYS A 223 15.34 5.45 -17.49
CA LYS A 223 15.00 6.55 -18.41
C LYS A 223 14.80 7.88 -17.69
N ASP A 224 14.46 7.85 -16.40
CA ASP A 224 14.34 9.06 -15.59
C ASP A 224 15.74 9.58 -15.24
N CYS A 225 16.12 10.73 -15.81
CA CYS A 225 17.47 11.30 -15.67
C CYS A 225 17.79 11.79 -14.23
N VAL A 226 16.84 11.70 -13.31
CA VAL A 226 16.95 12.21 -11.95
C VAL A 226 17.05 11.05 -10.95
N TYR A 227 18.16 10.95 -10.23
CA TYR A 227 18.41 9.97 -9.15
C TYR A 227 18.50 8.49 -9.57
N ASN A 228 18.84 8.19 -10.83
CA ASN A 228 18.95 6.82 -11.35
C ASN A 228 20.00 5.97 -10.58
N CYS A 229 21.18 6.51 -10.26
CA CYS A 229 22.27 5.72 -9.66
C CYS A 229 21.92 5.12 -8.29
N ASP A 230 21.26 5.88 -7.42
CA ASP A 230 20.89 5.41 -6.07
C ASP A 230 19.78 4.36 -6.15
N ASN A 231 18.78 4.57 -7.01
CA ASN A 231 17.71 3.59 -7.23
C ASN A 231 18.26 2.26 -7.75
N VAL A 232 19.15 2.29 -8.77
CA VAL A 232 19.73 1.06 -9.34
C VAL A 232 20.61 0.32 -8.34
N LYS A 233 21.38 1.05 -7.52
CA LYS A 233 22.23 0.46 -6.47
C LYS A 233 21.42 -0.32 -5.42
N HIS A 234 20.20 0.13 -5.11
CA HIS A 234 19.36 -0.46 -4.07
C HIS A 234 18.31 -1.45 -4.63
N TRP A 235 18.28 -1.65 -5.95
CA TRP A 235 17.26 -2.46 -6.63
C TRP A 235 17.24 -3.93 -6.22
N SER A 236 18.42 -4.52 -5.98
CA SER A 236 18.55 -5.97 -5.86
C SER A 236 17.85 -6.52 -4.62
N TYR A 237 17.84 -5.78 -3.51
CA TYR A 237 17.22 -6.21 -2.25
C TYR A 237 15.80 -6.72 -2.45
N PHE A 238 14.93 -5.92 -3.08
CA PHE A 238 13.54 -6.30 -3.34
C PHE A 238 13.47 -7.58 -4.18
N THR A 239 14.22 -7.63 -5.30
CA THR A 239 14.18 -8.77 -6.22
C THR A 239 14.74 -10.06 -5.61
N GLU A 240 15.76 -9.97 -4.76
CA GLU A 240 16.38 -11.12 -4.10
C GLU A 240 15.45 -11.71 -3.04
N ARG A 241 14.83 -10.87 -2.19
CA ARG A 241 13.85 -11.30 -1.18
C ARG A 241 12.64 -12.00 -1.80
N TRP A 242 12.09 -11.45 -2.88
CA TRP A 242 10.99 -12.08 -3.60
C TRP A 242 11.41 -13.39 -4.27
N ASN A 243 12.57 -13.44 -4.93
CA ASN A 243 13.07 -14.69 -5.51
C ASN A 243 13.25 -15.80 -4.45
N GLU A 244 13.79 -15.46 -3.29
CA GLU A 244 13.97 -16.38 -2.16
C GLU A 244 12.62 -16.93 -1.68
N TYR A 245 11.65 -16.05 -1.46
CA TYR A 245 10.29 -16.43 -1.08
C TYR A 245 9.63 -17.36 -2.11
N LEU A 246 9.70 -17.01 -3.41
CA LEU A 246 9.07 -17.81 -4.46
C LEU A 246 9.69 -19.21 -4.59
N ARG A 247 11.00 -19.34 -4.36
CA ARG A 247 11.65 -20.67 -4.29
C ARG A 247 11.19 -21.44 -3.06
N LEU A 248 11.12 -20.78 -1.91
CA LEU A 248 10.69 -21.37 -0.65
C LEU A 248 9.24 -21.89 -0.72
N ARG A 249 8.36 -21.21 -1.47
CA ARG A 249 6.99 -21.68 -1.76
C ARG A 249 6.87 -22.59 -2.97
N ASN A 250 7.96 -22.92 -3.68
CA ASN A 250 7.93 -23.72 -4.90
C ASN A 250 7.04 -23.14 -6.02
N ILE A 251 7.09 -21.82 -6.23
CA ILE A 251 6.29 -21.10 -7.24
C ILE A 251 7.15 -20.14 -8.09
N ALA A 252 8.47 -20.25 -8.04
CA ALA A 252 9.38 -19.42 -8.83
C ALA A 252 9.23 -19.60 -10.35
N ASP A 253 8.70 -20.74 -10.79
CA ASP A 253 8.43 -21.05 -12.20
C ASP A 253 7.07 -20.51 -12.69
N GLY A 254 6.21 -20.05 -11.78
CA GLY A 254 4.83 -19.63 -12.07
C GLY A 254 3.89 -20.77 -12.47
N LYS A 255 4.30 -22.04 -12.35
CA LYS A 255 3.57 -23.20 -12.85
C LYS A 255 3.26 -24.21 -11.76
N SER A 256 4.18 -24.36 -10.81
CA SER A 256 4.07 -25.27 -9.68
C SER A 256 3.08 -24.75 -8.64
N GLU A 257 2.43 -25.66 -7.91
CA GLU A 257 1.54 -25.31 -6.81
C GLU A 257 2.35 -24.94 -5.56
N PRO A 258 1.85 -23.97 -4.75
CA PRO A 258 2.59 -23.53 -3.58
C PRO A 258 2.68 -24.61 -2.51
N ILE A 259 3.85 -24.72 -1.89
CA ILE A 259 4.10 -25.64 -0.78
C ILE A 259 4.21 -24.84 0.51
N PHE A 260 3.40 -25.21 1.50
CA PHE A 260 3.44 -24.65 2.84
C PHE A 260 3.95 -25.68 3.83
N PRO A 261 4.73 -25.26 4.84
CA PRO A 261 5.12 -26.15 5.92
C PRO A 261 3.90 -26.49 6.78
N GLU A 262 3.86 -27.70 7.35
CA GLU A 262 2.70 -28.19 8.10
C GLU A 262 2.31 -27.28 9.28
N TYR A 263 3.32 -26.67 9.93
CA TYR A 263 3.09 -25.74 11.05
C TYR A 263 2.29 -24.50 10.63
N TYR A 264 2.28 -24.13 9.35
CA TYR A 264 1.69 -22.87 8.89
C TYR A 264 0.19 -22.81 9.19
N LYS A 265 -0.49 -23.97 9.17
CA LYS A 265 -1.93 -24.08 9.44
C LYS A 265 -2.27 -23.94 10.92
N THR A 266 -1.41 -24.37 11.82
CA THR A 266 -1.77 -24.62 13.23
C THR A 266 -0.98 -23.80 14.24
N ASN A 267 0.20 -23.30 13.86
CA ASN A 267 1.14 -22.68 14.78
C ASN A 267 1.36 -21.20 14.42
N VAL A 268 0.66 -20.32 15.16
CA VAL A 268 0.74 -18.86 14.99
C VAL A 268 2.15 -18.34 15.28
N ASN A 269 2.79 -18.84 16.34
CA ASN A 269 4.15 -18.42 16.71
C ASN A 269 5.17 -18.70 15.60
N LYS A 270 5.10 -19.87 14.95
CA LYS A 270 5.96 -20.21 13.82
C LYS A 270 5.68 -19.33 12.59
N ARG A 271 4.44 -18.86 12.39
CA ARG A 271 4.14 -17.86 11.36
C ARG A 271 4.77 -16.50 11.68
N ASP A 272 4.66 -16.03 12.93
CA ASP A 272 5.33 -14.80 13.37
C ASP A 272 6.85 -14.89 13.18
N GLN A 273 7.47 -16.04 13.51
CA GLN A 273 8.89 -16.30 13.24
C GLN A 273 9.23 -16.20 11.76
N PHE A 274 8.39 -16.76 10.89
CA PHE A 274 8.56 -16.67 9.44
C PHE A 274 8.41 -15.23 8.93
N TYR A 275 7.40 -14.48 9.39
CA TYR A 275 7.20 -13.08 9.01
C TYR A 275 8.35 -12.19 9.50
N THR A 276 8.88 -12.46 10.69
CA THR A 276 10.09 -11.80 11.19
C THR A 276 11.31 -12.13 10.32
N PHE A 277 11.48 -13.40 9.93
CA PHE A 277 12.60 -13.86 9.10
C PHE A 277 12.66 -13.17 7.73
N ILE A 278 11.52 -12.93 7.09
CA ILE A 278 11.47 -12.26 5.77
C ILE A 278 11.53 -10.73 5.84
N SER A 279 11.38 -10.16 7.05
CA SER A 279 11.29 -8.72 7.24
C SER A 279 12.62 -7.98 7.07
N TYR A 280 12.55 -6.65 6.93
CA TYR A 280 13.76 -5.81 6.88
C TYR A 280 14.39 -5.63 8.27
N ASP A 281 13.58 -5.28 9.28
CA ASP A 281 14.05 -4.95 10.63
C ASP A 281 13.18 -5.58 11.74
N ASN A 282 12.98 -6.90 11.64
CA ASN A 282 12.28 -7.74 12.62
C ASN A 282 10.80 -7.39 12.86
N TRP A 283 10.17 -6.62 11.98
CA TRP A 283 8.74 -6.36 11.98
C TRP A 283 8.14 -6.73 10.63
N GLY A 284 7.64 -7.96 10.52
CA GLY A 284 7.13 -8.50 9.26
C GLY A 284 5.93 -7.73 8.76
N GLY A 285 6.02 -7.26 7.52
CA GLY A 285 4.97 -6.48 6.86
C GLY A 285 5.24 -4.98 6.79
N SER A 286 6.27 -4.49 7.49
CA SER A 286 6.54 -3.04 7.63
C SER A 286 7.28 -2.41 6.46
N SER A 287 7.64 -3.18 5.44
CA SER A 287 8.41 -2.73 4.28
C SER A 287 7.68 -3.02 2.98
N GLY A 288 8.03 -2.27 1.93
CA GLY A 288 7.37 -2.46 0.64
C GLY A 288 7.62 -3.83 0.00
N HIS A 289 8.64 -4.58 0.41
CA HIS A 289 8.85 -5.95 -0.09
C HIS A 289 8.00 -6.99 0.65
N ASP A 290 7.80 -6.86 1.96
CA ASP A 290 7.20 -7.91 2.79
C ASP A 290 5.70 -7.70 3.08
N ALA A 291 5.18 -6.46 3.10
CA ALA A 291 3.73 -6.22 3.24
C ALA A 291 2.91 -6.95 2.15
N PRO A 292 3.14 -6.68 0.84
CA PRO A 292 2.44 -7.39 -0.21
C PRO A 292 2.82 -8.88 -0.30
N LEU A 293 3.99 -9.28 0.19
CA LEU A 293 4.42 -10.69 0.20
C LEU A 293 3.64 -11.49 1.24
N ILE A 294 3.50 -10.99 2.48
CA ILE A 294 2.69 -11.65 3.53
C ILE A 294 1.22 -11.69 3.11
N ALA A 295 0.70 -10.61 2.53
CA ALA A 295 -0.65 -10.58 1.98
C ALA A 295 -0.85 -11.64 0.87
N TYR A 296 0.12 -11.76 -0.05
CA TYR A 296 0.09 -12.77 -1.10
C TYR A 296 0.23 -14.20 -0.55
N ASP A 297 1.06 -14.41 0.46
CA ASP A 297 1.22 -15.69 1.16
C ASP A 297 -0.09 -16.15 1.81
N ALA A 298 -0.83 -15.22 2.42
CA ALA A 298 -2.15 -15.48 2.97
C ALA A 298 -3.17 -15.81 1.87
N ILE A 299 -3.17 -15.06 0.76
CA ILE A 299 -4.07 -15.29 -0.38
C ILE A 299 -3.85 -16.66 -1.03
N LEU A 300 -2.59 -17.07 -1.22
CA LEU A 300 -2.24 -18.38 -1.79
C LEU A 300 -2.83 -19.54 -0.99
N GLU A 301 -2.90 -19.40 0.34
CA GLU A 301 -3.25 -20.50 1.24
C GLU A 301 -4.71 -20.43 1.71
N CYS A 302 -5.38 -19.26 1.61
CA CYS A 302 -6.72 -19.05 2.17
C CYS A 302 -7.81 -19.87 1.48
N ASN A 303 -7.60 -20.32 0.24
CA ASN A 303 -8.56 -21.10 -0.55
C ASN A 303 -9.96 -20.47 -0.60
N GLY A 304 -10.04 -19.13 -0.67
CA GLY A 304 -11.30 -18.39 -0.68
C GLY A 304 -12.03 -18.32 0.67
N ASN A 305 -11.38 -18.72 1.78
CA ASN A 305 -11.94 -18.64 3.12
C ASN A 305 -11.46 -17.36 3.84
N TRP A 306 -12.40 -16.46 4.14
CA TRP A 306 -12.13 -15.16 4.78
C TRP A 306 -11.46 -15.31 6.16
N GLN A 307 -11.91 -16.25 6.99
CA GLN A 307 -11.32 -16.49 8.29
C GLN A 307 -9.85 -16.91 8.18
N THR A 308 -9.54 -17.82 7.25
CA THR A 308 -8.18 -18.29 7.00
C THR A 308 -7.28 -17.17 6.48
N LEU A 309 -7.81 -16.29 5.63
CA LEU A 309 -7.09 -15.08 5.21
C LEU A 309 -6.74 -14.22 6.43
N CYS A 310 -7.72 -13.92 7.29
CA CYS A 310 -7.51 -13.07 8.47
C CYS A 310 -6.50 -13.68 9.44
N GLU A 311 -6.60 -14.97 9.73
CA GLU A 311 -5.70 -15.68 10.65
C GLU A 311 -4.23 -15.68 10.21
N ARG A 312 -3.97 -15.48 8.91
CA ARG A 312 -2.64 -15.52 8.30
C ARG A 312 -2.11 -14.14 7.94
N GLY A 313 -2.91 -13.33 7.27
CA GLY A 313 -2.50 -12.03 6.73
C GLY A 313 -2.96 -10.82 7.53
N ILE A 314 -3.74 -10.98 8.60
CA ILE A 314 -4.26 -9.86 9.42
C ILE A 314 -3.98 -10.07 10.92
N PHE A 315 -4.06 -11.30 11.44
CA PHE A 315 -3.87 -11.58 12.86
C PHE A 315 -2.49 -12.19 13.11
N HIS A 316 -1.46 -11.35 13.11
CA HIS A 316 -0.07 -11.74 13.37
C HIS A 316 0.69 -10.63 14.12
N GLY A 317 1.82 -10.96 14.75
CA GLY A 317 2.61 -10.01 15.56
C GLY A 317 3.48 -9.03 14.75
N GLY A 318 3.10 -8.82 13.49
CA GLY A 318 3.79 -8.02 12.49
C GLY A 318 3.12 -6.67 12.32
N ASP A 319 3.34 -6.03 11.19
CA ASP A 319 2.62 -4.82 10.77
C ASP A 319 1.32 -5.26 10.10
N SER A 320 0.28 -5.45 10.92
CA SER A 320 -0.85 -6.33 10.63
C SER A 320 -2.02 -5.68 9.92
N ASP A 321 -2.23 -4.38 10.11
CA ASP A 321 -3.17 -3.58 9.34
C ASP A 321 -2.66 -3.33 7.92
N SER A 322 -1.35 -3.10 7.74
CA SER A 322 -0.71 -2.96 6.42
C SER A 322 -0.70 -4.21 5.56
N THR A 323 -0.41 -5.37 6.13
CA THR A 323 -0.65 -6.64 5.43
C THR A 323 -2.14 -6.87 5.21
N GLY A 324 -2.97 -6.44 6.17
CA GLY A 324 -4.40 -6.62 6.18
C GLY A 324 -5.14 -5.86 5.08
N ILE A 325 -4.81 -4.60 4.83
CA ILE A 325 -5.46 -3.82 3.77
C ILE A 325 -5.16 -4.41 2.39
N ILE A 326 -3.93 -4.88 2.17
CA ILE A 326 -3.52 -5.50 0.91
C ILE A 326 -4.23 -6.85 0.74
N ALA A 327 -4.17 -7.71 1.77
CA ALA A 327 -4.79 -9.04 1.75
C ALA A 327 -6.32 -8.96 1.58
N GLY A 328 -6.97 -8.10 2.36
CA GLY A 328 -8.41 -7.88 2.30
C GLY A 328 -8.85 -7.33 0.94
N SER A 329 -8.08 -6.41 0.37
CA SER A 329 -8.35 -5.88 -0.98
C SER A 329 -8.29 -6.99 -2.03
N LEU A 330 -7.22 -7.80 -2.02
CA LEU A 330 -7.05 -8.90 -2.97
C LEU A 330 -8.15 -9.96 -2.81
N PHE A 331 -8.54 -10.28 -1.57
CA PHE A 331 -9.65 -11.19 -1.30
C PHE A 331 -10.96 -10.66 -1.89
N GLY A 332 -11.29 -9.39 -1.68
CA GLY A 332 -12.49 -8.77 -2.25
C GLY A 332 -12.52 -8.80 -3.78
N ALA A 333 -11.38 -8.56 -4.44
CA ALA A 333 -11.28 -8.67 -5.90
C ALA A 333 -11.48 -10.10 -6.42
N LEU A 334 -10.95 -11.10 -5.70
CA LEU A 334 -11.02 -12.51 -6.08
C LEU A 334 -12.41 -13.12 -5.79
N TYR A 335 -12.98 -12.83 -4.62
CA TYR A 335 -14.11 -13.58 -4.05
C TYR A 335 -15.35 -12.72 -3.73
N GLY A 336 -15.26 -11.40 -3.87
CA GLY A 336 -16.32 -10.49 -3.43
C GLY A 336 -16.50 -10.55 -1.91
N PHE A 337 -17.75 -10.44 -1.44
CA PHE A 337 -18.12 -10.58 -0.02
C PHE A 337 -18.43 -12.03 0.39
N ASN A 338 -18.11 -13.03 -0.45
CA ASN A 338 -18.50 -14.41 -0.19
C ASN A 338 -17.83 -14.97 1.08
N GLY A 339 -18.64 -15.43 2.03
CA GLY A 339 -18.16 -15.99 3.29
C GLY A 339 -17.60 -14.95 4.27
N VAL A 340 -17.81 -13.66 4.02
CA VAL A 340 -17.44 -12.59 4.96
C VAL A 340 -18.64 -12.32 5.89
N PRO A 341 -18.47 -12.34 7.22
CA PRO A 341 -19.55 -11.99 8.15
C PRO A 341 -20.06 -10.57 7.92
N GLU A 342 -21.38 -10.38 7.99
CA GLU A 342 -22.01 -9.07 7.73
C GLU A 342 -21.50 -7.98 8.68
N GLY A 343 -21.30 -8.33 9.96
CA GLY A 343 -20.76 -7.44 10.98
C GLY A 343 -19.33 -6.96 10.70
N ASN A 344 -18.57 -7.68 9.86
CA ASN A 344 -17.22 -7.26 9.51
C ASN A 344 -17.18 -6.08 8.54
N HIS A 345 -18.22 -5.84 7.72
CA HIS A 345 -18.10 -4.88 6.62
C HIS A 345 -19.27 -3.89 6.51
N SER A 346 -20.40 -4.16 7.13
CA SER A 346 -21.62 -3.34 6.92
C SER A 346 -21.56 -1.96 7.56
N HIS A 347 -20.65 -1.76 8.51
CA HIS A 347 -20.51 -0.52 9.27
C HIS A 347 -19.04 -0.06 9.41
N VAL A 348 -18.16 -0.55 8.54
CA VAL A 348 -16.75 -0.12 8.52
C VAL A 348 -16.66 1.38 8.29
N GLU A 349 -15.68 2.03 8.93
CA GLU A 349 -15.48 3.47 8.77
C GLU A 349 -15.29 3.84 7.29
N LYS A 350 -15.83 4.99 6.87
CA LYS A 350 -15.72 5.52 5.48
C LYS A 350 -16.35 4.62 4.40
N LEU A 351 -17.23 3.69 4.77
CA LEU A 351 -17.93 2.78 3.84
C LEU A 351 -18.49 3.47 2.60
N ALA A 352 -19.16 4.63 2.75
CA ALA A 352 -19.76 5.35 1.63
C ALA A 352 -18.71 5.84 0.59
N ASP A 353 -17.56 6.31 1.07
CA ASP A 353 -16.45 6.72 0.20
C ASP A 353 -15.86 5.51 -0.52
N LEU A 354 -15.62 4.41 0.20
CA LEU A 354 -15.06 3.17 -0.35
C LEU A 354 -15.95 2.57 -1.44
N VAL A 355 -17.26 2.50 -1.20
CA VAL A 355 -18.25 2.06 -2.20
C VAL A 355 -18.20 2.96 -3.42
N LYS A 356 -18.33 4.28 -3.23
CA LYS A 356 -18.35 5.25 -4.34
C LYS A 356 -17.08 5.18 -5.19
N ILE A 357 -15.91 5.05 -4.55
CA ILE A 357 -14.62 4.92 -5.24
C ILE A 357 -14.59 3.60 -6.02
N GLY A 358 -14.96 2.47 -5.40
CA GLY A 358 -14.98 1.17 -6.07
C GLY A 358 -15.87 1.17 -7.33
N GLU A 359 -17.09 1.71 -7.22
CA GLU A 359 -17.99 1.85 -8.37
C GLU A 359 -17.44 2.78 -9.46
N SER A 360 -16.83 3.90 -9.06
CA SER A 360 -16.28 4.88 -9.99
C SER A 360 -15.06 4.32 -10.75
N LEU A 361 -14.19 3.59 -10.05
CA LEU A 361 -13.05 2.90 -10.68
C LEU A 361 -13.52 1.83 -11.65
N PHE A 362 -14.55 1.06 -11.32
CA PHE A 362 -15.15 0.10 -12.25
C PHE A 362 -15.63 0.79 -13.53
N ASN A 363 -16.34 1.92 -13.39
CA ASN A 363 -16.83 2.69 -14.53
C ASN A 363 -15.69 3.27 -15.38
N LEU A 364 -14.57 3.69 -14.77
CA LEU A 364 -13.40 4.18 -15.50
C LEU A 364 -12.65 3.05 -16.23
N SER A 365 -12.70 1.82 -15.72
CA SER A 365 -11.96 0.69 -16.27
C SER A 365 -12.74 -0.09 -17.34
N PHE A 366 -14.07 -0.14 -17.22
CA PHE A 366 -14.95 -0.94 -18.09
C PHE A 366 -16.15 -0.18 -18.66
N GLY A 367 -16.42 1.03 -18.18
CA GLY A 367 -17.51 1.85 -18.71
C GLY A 367 -17.26 2.26 -20.15
N LYS A 368 -18.34 2.38 -20.93
CA LYS A 368 -18.26 2.91 -22.29
C LYS A 368 -17.95 4.39 -22.20
N THR A 369 -16.76 4.80 -22.63
CA THR A 369 -16.52 6.19 -23.00
C THR A 369 -17.50 6.51 -24.14
N SER A 370 -18.48 7.37 -23.88
CA SER A 370 -19.32 7.87 -24.97
C SER A 370 -18.40 8.69 -25.88
N PRO A 371 -18.22 8.34 -27.16
CA PRO A 371 -17.47 9.19 -28.07
C PRO A 371 -18.29 10.46 -28.30
N GLY A 372 -18.03 11.53 -27.55
CA GLY A 372 -18.82 12.76 -27.70
C GLY A 372 -18.79 13.82 -26.60
N GLN A 373 -17.96 13.71 -25.55
CA GLN A 373 -17.73 14.81 -24.61
C GLN A 373 -16.24 15.18 -24.50
N CYS A 374 -15.53 15.22 -25.64
CA CYS A 374 -14.54 16.27 -25.84
C CYS A 374 -15.25 17.37 -26.63
N GLY A 375 -16.03 18.18 -25.91
CA GLY A 375 -16.56 19.43 -26.45
C GLY A 375 -15.44 20.47 -26.39
N ASN A 376 -15.08 20.99 -27.55
CA ASN A 376 -14.23 22.16 -27.70
C ASN A 376 -14.76 23.31 -26.83
N GLU A 377 -14.03 23.71 -25.79
CA GLU A 377 -13.99 25.11 -25.37
C GLU A 377 -12.63 25.67 -25.81
N ALA A 378 -12.51 25.84 -27.12
CA ALA A 378 -11.54 26.74 -27.69
C ALA A 378 -12.06 28.17 -27.52
N ASN A 379 -11.25 28.99 -26.84
CA ASN A 379 -11.20 30.45 -26.90
C ASN A 379 -12.22 31.13 -27.84
N GLU A 380 -13.18 31.85 -27.26
CA GLU A 380 -13.70 33.06 -27.89
C GLU A 380 -13.35 34.29 -27.03
N PRO A 381 -12.76 35.34 -27.62
CA PRO A 381 -12.37 36.55 -26.92
C PRO A 381 -13.61 37.39 -26.59
N CYS A 382 -13.70 37.87 -25.34
CA CYS A 382 -14.60 38.96 -24.99
C CYS A 382 -14.28 40.17 -25.87
N THR A 383 -15.18 40.50 -26.79
CA THR A 383 -15.17 41.76 -27.52
C THR A 383 -16.11 42.75 -26.84
N ASP A 384 -15.64 43.99 -26.81
CA ASP A 384 -16.14 45.12 -26.06
C ASP A 384 -17.63 45.42 -26.30
N VAL A 385 -18.37 45.64 -25.22
CA VAL A 385 -19.64 46.37 -25.25
C VAL A 385 -19.37 47.77 -24.71
N GLU A 386 -19.38 48.73 -25.64
CA GLU A 386 -19.38 50.17 -25.38
C GLU A 386 -20.49 50.53 -24.39
N GLN A 387 -20.14 51.15 -23.26
CA GLN A 387 -21.09 51.88 -22.43
C GLN A 387 -20.90 53.38 -22.65
N GLU A 388 -21.93 53.98 -23.23
CA GLU A 388 -22.12 55.42 -23.30
C GLU A 388 -22.20 56.03 -21.89
N ASN A 389 -21.51 57.17 -21.77
CA ASN A 389 -21.32 57.94 -20.55
C ASN A 389 -22.33 59.11 -20.54
N PRO A 390 -22.94 59.46 -19.40
CA PRO A 390 -23.18 60.87 -19.13
C PRO A 390 -22.71 61.32 -17.74
N LYS A 391 -21.64 62.11 -17.78
CA LYS A 391 -21.34 63.35 -17.04
C LYS A 391 -21.99 63.61 -15.67
N SER A 392 -21.10 63.61 -14.67
CA SER A 392 -20.81 64.66 -13.67
C SER A 392 -21.92 65.21 -12.76
N ALA A 393 -21.74 65.06 -11.44
CA ALA A 393 -21.37 66.16 -10.53
C ALA A 393 -21.14 65.69 -9.08
N SER A 394 -19.96 66.05 -8.56
CA SER A 394 -19.60 66.47 -7.18
C SER A 394 -20.23 65.82 -5.93
N GLY A 395 -19.34 65.39 -5.03
CA GLY A 395 -19.44 65.74 -3.61
C GLY A 395 -19.32 64.57 -2.63
N GLY A 396 -18.27 64.63 -1.78
CA GLY A 396 -18.40 64.39 -0.35
C GLY A 396 -18.26 62.95 0.17
N GLU A 397 -17.23 62.81 1.01
CA GLU A 397 -17.23 62.07 2.27
C GLU A 397 -16.85 60.58 2.30
N GLU A 398 -15.95 60.34 3.25
CA GLU A 398 -15.36 59.10 3.70
C GLU A 398 -16.38 58.20 4.41
N GLU A 399 -15.94 56.95 4.61
CA GLU A 399 -16.35 56.00 5.65
C GLU A 399 -17.31 54.87 5.23
N THR A 400 -16.90 53.66 5.63
CA THR A 400 -17.64 52.38 5.66
C THR A 400 -17.80 51.57 4.35
N HIS A 401 -16.93 50.55 4.17
CA HIS A 401 -17.34 49.13 4.11
C HIS A 401 -16.14 48.23 3.73
N ARG A 402 -15.40 47.82 4.76
CA ARG A 402 -14.59 46.60 4.76
C ARG A 402 -15.40 45.59 5.56
N LYS A 403 -16.11 44.69 4.89
CA LYS A 403 -16.68 43.41 5.38
C LYS A 403 -17.88 43.08 4.48
N GLU A 404 -17.63 42.32 3.42
CA GLU A 404 -18.63 41.51 2.70
C GLU A 404 -17.88 40.73 1.61
N ASN A 405 -17.13 39.71 2.06
CA ASN A 405 -16.78 38.52 1.27
C ASN A 405 -16.18 37.47 2.20
N GLN A 406 -16.99 37.04 3.17
CA GLN A 406 -16.74 35.87 4.01
C GLN A 406 -18.09 35.44 4.60
N MET A 407 -19.05 35.06 3.76
CA MET A 407 -20.31 34.41 4.16
C MET A 407 -21.03 33.92 2.90
N ALA A 408 -20.61 32.77 2.38
CA ALA A 408 -21.36 32.02 1.37
C ALA A 408 -20.83 30.57 1.29
N PHE A 409 -20.73 29.88 2.42
CA PHE A 409 -20.55 28.42 2.50
C PHE A 409 -20.88 28.01 3.95
N ASP A 410 -22.16 28.07 4.31
CA ASP A 410 -22.73 27.44 5.51
C ASP A 410 -24.25 27.68 5.51
N GLN A 411 -24.99 26.91 4.70
CA GLN A 411 -26.46 26.80 4.85
C GLN A 411 -27.07 25.66 4.01
N ILE A 412 -26.69 24.41 4.25
CA ILE A 412 -27.55 23.26 3.92
C ILE A 412 -27.40 22.19 5.02
N ASN A 413 -28.53 21.89 5.67
CA ASN A 413 -28.82 20.79 6.61
C ASN A 413 -28.70 21.05 8.11
N GLY A 414 -29.70 21.76 8.65
CA GLY A 414 -30.27 21.47 9.96
C GLY A 414 -31.76 21.15 9.80
N ASP A 415 -32.16 19.89 10.02
CA ASP A 415 -33.30 19.46 10.84
C ASP A 415 -33.65 18.00 10.55
N THR A 416 -33.52 17.13 11.56
CA THR A 416 -34.56 16.14 11.91
C THR A 416 -34.19 15.51 13.26
N THR A 417 -34.84 16.00 14.32
CA THR A 417 -35.02 15.29 15.57
C THR A 417 -36.20 14.32 15.43
N ASN A 418 -36.01 13.03 15.70
CA ASN A 418 -36.98 12.21 16.42
C ASN A 418 -36.35 10.90 16.90
N ALA A 419 -36.24 10.78 18.21
CA ALA A 419 -35.80 9.59 18.93
C ALA A 419 -36.94 8.57 19.11
N ARG A 420 -36.58 7.28 19.08
CA ARG A 420 -37.23 6.17 19.79
C ARG A 420 -36.07 5.28 20.28
N ASP A 421 -35.61 5.48 21.51
CA ASP A 421 -36.00 4.76 22.73
C ASP A 421 -35.86 3.24 22.62
N CYS A 422 -34.81 2.71 23.24
CA CYS A 422 -34.72 1.35 23.76
C CYS A 422 -33.67 1.31 24.88
N GLY A 423 -34.17 1.27 26.14
CA GLY A 423 -33.67 0.38 27.18
C GLY A 423 -32.34 0.72 27.86
N LYS A 424 -32.44 1.40 29.01
CA LYS A 424 -31.42 1.46 30.06
C LYS A 424 -31.33 0.12 30.80
N ASP A 425 -30.11 -0.25 31.20
CA ASP A 425 -29.69 -0.81 32.50
C ASP A 425 -28.29 -1.43 32.28
N THR A 426 -27.18 -0.87 32.74
CA THR A 426 -26.72 -1.04 34.13
C THR A 426 -25.41 -0.26 34.39
N VAL A 427 -25.37 0.37 35.56
CA VAL A 427 -24.25 0.63 36.50
C VAL A 427 -22.88 1.08 35.95
N ILE A 428 -22.58 2.34 36.28
CA ILE A 428 -21.29 3.02 36.18
C ILE A 428 -20.41 2.52 37.35
N ASP A 429 -19.20 2.08 37.07
CA ASP A 429 -18.13 1.98 38.06
C ASP A 429 -17.08 3.05 37.71
N GLU A 430 -17.03 4.09 38.53
CA GLU A 430 -16.08 5.19 38.46
C GLU A 430 -14.81 4.75 39.19
N ASP A 431 -13.75 4.37 38.46
CA ASP A 431 -12.37 4.55 38.94
C ASP A 431 -11.37 4.29 37.80
N ALA A 432 -10.50 5.29 37.57
CA ALA A 432 -9.25 5.31 36.80
C ALA A 432 -9.19 6.43 35.74
N ARG A 433 -9.17 7.68 36.22
CA ARG A 433 -8.66 8.82 35.46
C ARG A 433 -7.80 9.68 36.39
N GLU A 434 -6.54 9.29 36.57
CA GLU A 434 -5.46 10.19 36.97
C GLU A 434 -4.11 9.45 36.85
N GLU A 435 -3.32 9.82 35.84
CA GLU A 435 -1.85 9.85 35.79
C GLU A 435 -1.33 9.71 34.35
N PHE A 436 -1.46 10.77 33.57
CA PHE A 436 -0.53 11.02 32.45
C PHE A 436 -0.25 12.51 32.38
N ASN A 437 0.64 12.97 33.26
CA ASN A 437 1.39 14.19 33.01
C ASN A 437 2.65 14.22 33.87
N LYS A 438 3.79 13.87 33.27
CA LYS A 438 5.14 14.40 33.58
C LYS A 438 6.17 13.85 32.59
N LYS A 439 6.56 14.69 31.62
CA LYS A 439 7.87 14.60 30.96
C LYS A 439 8.98 14.99 31.95
N PRO A 440 10.23 14.60 31.67
CA PRO A 440 11.27 15.62 31.64
C PRO A 440 12.12 15.58 30.36
N HIS A 441 12.62 16.77 30.00
CA HIS A 441 13.62 17.04 28.97
C HIS A 441 15.03 16.59 29.40
N GLY A 442 15.90 16.27 28.42
CA GLY A 442 17.32 16.61 28.52
C GLY A 442 18.36 15.61 27.97
N SER A 443 18.92 15.96 26.81
CA SER A 443 20.34 15.88 26.38
C SER A 443 21.08 14.54 26.17
N ASN A 444 21.58 14.40 24.93
CA ASN A 444 22.87 13.87 24.46
C ASN A 444 23.84 13.24 25.48
N ALA A 445 24.32 12.02 25.19
CA ALA A 445 25.75 11.69 25.21
C ALA A 445 26.04 10.32 24.58
N VAL A 446 27.05 10.32 23.72
CA VAL A 446 27.86 9.17 23.28
C VAL A 446 28.59 8.58 24.48
N THR A 447 28.60 7.25 24.65
CA THR A 447 29.70 6.55 25.34
C THR A 447 29.85 5.10 24.87
N ASP A 448 31.10 4.80 24.50
CA ASP A 448 31.74 3.48 24.42
C ASP A 448 31.27 2.48 25.47
N VAL A 449 31.02 1.24 25.04
CA VAL A 449 30.95 0.08 25.95
C VAL A 449 32.26 -0.69 25.88
N ARG A 450 33.03 -0.59 26.97
CA ARG A 450 34.13 -1.50 27.29
C ARG A 450 33.59 -2.84 27.81
N ASN A 451 34.25 -3.89 27.38
CA ASN A 451 34.25 -5.26 27.92
C ASN A 451 34.00 -5.37 29.43
N VAL A 452 33.03 -6.21 29.81
CA VAL A 452 33.09 -6.99 31.06
C VAL A 452 32.54 -8.40 30.79
N ASN A 453 33.40 -9.39 30.98
CA ASN A 453 33.08 -10.82 31.00
C ASN A 453 32.19 -11.14 32.21
N GLY A 454 31.14 -11.93 31.99
CA GLY A 454 30.32 -12.54 33.04
C GLY A 454 29.51 -13.71 32.49
N SER A 455 29.91 -14.92 32.81
CA SER A 455 29.33 -16.19 32.38
C SER A 455 27.94 -16.44 33.00
N ALA A 456 26.97 -16.91 32.19
CA ALA A 456 26.04 -17.98 32.56
C ALA A 456 25.16 -18.43 31.37
N ASN A 457 25.33 -19.70 30.97
CA ASN A 457 24.40 -20.66 30.35
C ASN A 457 23.33 -20.18 29.35
N VAL A 458 23.57 -20.52 28.08
CA VAL A 458 22.60 -20.53 26.97
C VAL A 458 22.19 -21.99 26.68
N PRO A 459 20.90 -22.34 26.54
CA PRO A 459 20.49 -23.63 25.98
C PRO A 459 20.65 -23.63 24.46
N THR A 460 21.10 -24.77 23.95
CA THR A 460 21.49 -25.09 22.58
C THR A 460 20.45 -24.77 21.51
N GLU A 461 20.91 -24.12 20.42
CA GLU A 461 20.22 -23.95 19.14
C GLU A 461 19.99 -25.31 18.44
N GLU A 462 18.76 -25.58 18.03
CA GLU A 462 18.46 -26.58 16.99
C GLU A 462 18.76 -25.96 15.63
N VAL A 463 19.80 -26.47 14.98
CA VAL A 463 20.19 -26.15 13.60
C VAL A 463 19.15 -26.72 12.64
N PHE A 464 18.62 -25.88 11.76
CA PHE A 464 17.85 -26.31 10.59
C PHE A 464 18.78 -27.06 9.61
N GLU A 465 18.84 -28.40 9.71
CA GLU A 465 19.48 -29.24 8.69
C GLU A 465 18.52 -29.50 7.53
N THR A 466 18.85 -28.95 6.36
CA THR A 466 18.26 -29.30 5.08
C THR A 466 18.95 -30.57 4.54
N ASN A 467 18.25 -31.71 4.57
CA ASN A 467 18.68 -32.91 3.84
C ASN A 467 18.42 -32.72 2.34
N ILE A 468 19.49 -32.45 1.58
CA ILE A 468 19.52 -32.60 0.13
C ILE A 468 20.17 -33.95 -0.15
N ASP A 469 19.37 -34.88 -0.67
CA ASP A 469 19.79 -36.20 -1.11
C ASP A 469 20.41 -36.07 -2.52
N THR A 470 21.74 -36.18 -2.62
CA THR A 470 22.45 -36.27 -3.91
C THR A 470 23.05 -37.65 -4.06
N ASN A 471 22.38 -38.52 -4.82
CA ASN A 471 22.99 -39.71 -5.40
C ASN A 471 23.58 -39.39 -6.78
N ASP A 472 24.90 -39.40 -6.80
CA ASP A 472 25.77 -40.10 -7.74
C ASP A 472 25.64 -39.82 -9.25
N THR A 473 26.64 -39.13 -9.80
CA THR A 473 27.33 -39.57 -11.03
C THR A 473 28.71 -38.91 -11.13
N THR A 474 29.73 -39.73 -10.94
CA THR A 474 31.15 -39.44 -11.14
C THR A 474 31.52 -39.12 -12.60
N VAL A 475 32.25 -38.04 -12.87
CA VAL A 475 33.32 -37.98 -13.91
C VAL A 475 34.48 -37.04 -13.50
N ASN A 476 35.53 -37.66 -12.97
CA ASN A 476 36.97 -37.50 -13.14
C ASN A 476 37.69 -36.23 -13.71
N TYR A 477 38.79 -35.93 -12.99
CA TYR A 477 40.12 -35.35 -13.31
C TYR A 477 40.31 -33.83 -13.54
N GLY A 478 41.20 -33.25 -12.72
CA GLY A 478 41.94 -32.02 -13.06
C GLY A 478 42.51 -31.21 -11.89
N SER A 479 43.44 -31.78 -11.12
CA SER A 479 44.22 -31.08 -10.09
C SER A 479 45.24 -30.09 -10.66
N VAL A 480 45.24 -28.81 -10.24
CA VAL A 480 46.46 -28.00 -10.04
C VAL A 480 46.23 -26.97 -8.92
N GLN A 481 47.27 -26.82 -8.10
CA GLN A 481 47.40 -26.06 -6.86
C GLN A 481 47.41 -24.53 -7.04
N GLY A 482 46.92 -23.83 -6.00
CA GLY A 482 47.60 -22.76 -5.24
C GLY A 482 48.16 -21.53 -5.96
N VAL A 483 47.82 -20.34 -5.45
CA VAL A 483 48.76 -19.39 -4.78
C VAL A 483 48.11 -18.00 -4.64
N ASP A 484 48.17 -17.50 -3.40
CA ASP A 484 48.23 -16.13 -2.88
C ASP A 484 47.40 -14.97 -3.45
N ARG A 485 46.59 -14.41 -2.54
CA ARG A 485 46.13 -13.01 -2.55
C ARG A 485 47.20 -12.11 -1.92
N LYS A 486 47.61 -11.04 -2.61
CA LYS A 486 47.94 -9.74 -1.99
C LYS A 486 47.81 -8.55 -2.97
N SER A 487 47.32 -7.47 -2.37
CA SER A 487 47.54 -6.03 -2.63
C SER A 487 46.91 -5.30 -3.84
N ASN A 488 46.05 -4.35 -3.47
CA ASN A 488 46.01 -2.91 -3.81
C ASN A 488 46.35 -2.45 -5.24
N GLY A 489 45.47 -1.60 -5.80
CA GLY A 489 45.89 -0.61 -6.80
C GLY A 489 44.75 -0.01 -7.61
N ASP A 490 44.43 1.24 -7.30
CA ASP A 490 43.94 2.34 -8.16
C ASP A 490 42.85 2.09 -9.23
N CYS A 491 41.74 2.81 -9.02
CA CYS A 491 40.84 3.25 -10.08
C CYS A 491 41.46 4.43 -10.83
N SER A 492 41.87 4.19 -12.08
CA SER A 492 42.03 5.26 -13.06
C SER A 492 41.44 4.85 -14.41
N THR A 493 40.38 5.58 -14.77
CA THR A 493 39.80 5.80 -16.10
C THR A 493 40.70 5.42 -17.28
N HIS A 494 40.22 4.57 -18.19
CA HIS A 494 40.56 4.61 -19.62
C HIS A 494 39.31 4.30 -20.46
N ILE A 495 38.89 5.31 -21.22
CA ILE A 495 37.98 5.23 -22.35
C ILE A 495 38.73 4.54 -23.48
N ILE A 496 38.21 3.43 -24.01
CA ILE A 496 38.56 2.94 -25.35
C ILE A 496 37.28 2.65 -26.11
N ALA A 497 37.02 3.50 -27.10
CA ALA A 497 36.10 3.24 -28.18
C ALA A 497 36.66 2.09 -29.05
N GLY A 498 35.84 1.07 -29.27
CA GLY A 498 36.15 -0.04 -30.17
C GLY A 498 34.95 -0.32 -31.05
N THR A 499 34.97 0.28 -32.24
CA THR A 499 34.17 -0.10 -33.41
C THR A 499 34.39 -1.58 -33.74
N MET A 500 33.32 -2.35 -33.90
CA MET A 500 33.35 -3.57 -34.72
C MET A 500 32.21 -3.56 -35.71
N GLU A 501 32.60 -3.41 -36.97
CA GLU A 501 31.80 -3.70 -38.15
C GLU A 501 31.47 -5.19 -38.22
N THR A 502 30.28 -5.42 -38.74
CA THR A 502 29.72 -6.65 -39.30
C THR A 502 30.66 -7.34 -40.30
N HIS A 503 30.74 -8.66 -40.25
CA HIS A 503 30.62 -9.51 -41.45
C HIS A 503 30.35 -10.99 -41.09
N LEU A 504 29.24 -11.49 -41.67
CA LEU A 504 28.84 -12.86 -42.00
C LEU A 504 28.47 -13.83 -40.88
#